data_AF-A0AAD4E8H8-F1
#
_entry.id   AF-A0AAD4E8H8-F1
#
_cell.length_a   1.000
_cell.length_b   1.000
_cell.length_c   1.000
_cell.angle_alpha   90.00
_cell.angle_beta   90.00
_cell.angle_gamma   90.00
#
_symmetry.space_group_name_H-M   'P 1'
#
loop_
_entity.id
_entity.type
_entity.pdbx_description
1 polymer ?
#
loop_
_entity_poly.entity_id
_entity_poly.type
_entity_poly.pdbx_seq_one_letter_code
_entity_poly.pdbx_strand_id
1 'polypeptide(L)'
;MESIPPSYAPSPPSPSYSPSPPSPSYSTQLLPGEQTVEETRRQSPQALNTGVFRRITDSTTLVLRDQQPGSITPVYGRNGLVRGHISLRSSEGLVEVTLKLEGHLRLETSGAAITTLVASDSYSLWSSSSTEPYVNLQPLPPSFEHKLATCTYTLSVVVSRPRRFLSSFRSSDCLVVPVCYHPRSRPRTPMLPSDVPFMTTVKSSPEEWHQLFIPSSQVYPLSETIPFHLQMRAPSSSLAPFINKSAPKHGLPVLSSEEITIRVYLLRQVVVKIFEEQKLSNQIIGEGKLTYSSPLPDNHHSYCNVPLGEGIDCLDWDGELRYTEDVTVGSFATNPLSVRDFIVLSLEPLQPLKCPLLASKHLHPIRLVTDPWSDHAVTW
;
A
#
# COMPACT_ATOMS: atom_id res chain seq x y z
N MET A 1 56.76 -1.40 10.96
CA MET A 1 56.76 -2.88 10.94
C MET A 1 55.32 -3.32 10.94
N GLU A 2 54.75 -3.54 9.75
CA GLU A 2 53.40 -4.10 9.59
C GLU A 2 53.42 -5.57 10.02
N SER A 3 52.56 -5.91 10.96
CA SER A 3 52.36 -7.27 11.45
C SER A 3 51.55 -8.06 10.43
N ILE A 4 52.15 -9.10 9.88
CA ILE A 4 51.51 -10.02 8.94
C ILE A 4 50.44 -10.80 9.73
N PRO A 5 49.16 -10.80 9.29
CA PRO A 5 48.12 -11.56 9.96
C PRO A 5 48.38 -13.07 9.86
N PRO A 6 48.01 -13.85 10.88
CA PRO A 6 48.25 -15.29 10.91
C PRO A 6 47.53 -15.99 9.75
N SER A 7 48.27 -16.89 9.09
CA SER A 7 47.77 -17.77 8.04
C SER A 7 46.62 -18.62 8.57
N TYR A 8 45.42 -18.43 8.01
CA TYR A 8 44.24 -19.21 8.39
C TYR A 8 44.41 -20.67 7.96
N ALA A 9 44.29 -21.58 8.92
CA ALA A 9 44.25 -23.01 8.64
C ALA A 9 43.03 -23.34 7.74
N PRO A 10 43.17 -24.30 6.81
CA PRO A 10 42.07 -24.69 5.92
C PRO A 10 40.89 -25.20 6.75
N SER A 11 39.71 -24.62 6.51
CA SER A 11 38.46 -25.04 7.14
C SER A 11 38.15 -26.49 6.77
N PRO A 12 37.69 -27.32 7.73
CA PRO A 12 37.30 -28.70 7.44
C PRO A 12 36.20 -28.74 6.37
N PRO A 13 36.16 -29.80 5.54
CA PRO A 13 35.14 -29.96 4.53
C PRO A 13 33.75 -29.99 5.18
N SER A 14 32.79 -29.34 4.53
CA SER A 14 31.39 -29.38 4.95
C SER A 14 30.89 -30.82 5.03
N PRO A 15 30.03 -31.18 6.00
CA PRO A 15 29.43 -32.51 6.02
C PRO A 15 28.67 -32.77 4.72
N SER A 16 28.76 -33.99 4.21
CA SER A 16 28.01 -34.43 3.03
C SER A 16 26.52 -34.49 3.39
N TYR A 17 25.72 -33.62 2.78
CA TYR A 17 24.27 -33.66 2.95
C TYR A 17 23.70 -34.77 2.06
N SER A 18 22.92 -35.66 2.66
CA SER A 18 22.06 -36.58 1.90
C SER A 18 20.91 -35.78 1.30
N PRO A 19 20.54 -36.00 0.02
CA PRO A 19 19.42 -35.30 -0.60
C PRO A 19 18.14 -35.57 0.20
N SER A 20 17.36 -34.52 0.42
CA SER A 20 16.04 -34.64 1.05
C SER A 20 15.15 -35.56 0.20
N PRO A 21 14.30 -36.41 0.81
CA PRO A 21 13.26 -37.10 0.05
C PRO A 21 12.37 -36.08 -0.70
N PRO A 22 11.76 -36.47 -1.83
CA PRO A 22 10.87 -35.57 -2.56
C PRO A 22 9.73 -35.11 -1.64
N SER A 23 9.36 -33.83 -1.75
CA SER A 23 8.21 -33.29 -1.03
C SER A 23 6.96 -34.16 -1.31
N PRO A 24 6.12 -34.45 -0.30
CA PRO A 24 4.89 -35.19 -0.53
C PRO A 24 4.00 -34.48 -1.55
N SER A 25 3.19 -35.25 -2.29
CA SER A 25 2.24 -34.69 -3.25
C SER A 25 1.09 -34.05 -2.49
N TYR A 26 1.01 -32.72 -2.51
CA TYR A 26 -0.09 -31.98 -1.91
C TYR A 26 -1.26 -31.90 -2.90
N SER A 27 -2.47 -32.21 -2.44
CA SER A 27 -3.72 -32.00 -3.18
C SER A 27 -4.27 -30.60 -2.90
N THR A 28 -4.95 -30.00 -3.87
CA THR A 28 -5.75 -28.77 -3.65
C THR A 28 -7.11 -29.06 -3.01
N GLN A 29 -7.49 -30.34 -2.90
CA GLN A 29 -8.70 -30.78 -2.24
C GLN A 29 -8.38 -31.19 -0.80
N LEU A 30 -9.06 -30.58 0.17
CA LEU A 30 -8.96 -30.92 1.59
C LEU A 30 -9.42 -32.37 1.82
N LEU A 31 -8.64 -33.15 2.56
CA LEU A 31 -9.05 -34.45 3.08
C LEU A 31 -9.99 -34.28 4.30
N PRO A 32 -10.74 -35.33 4.69
CA PRO A 32 -11.54 -35.30 5.90
C PRO A 32 -10.70 -34.95 7.14
N GLY A 33 -11.08 -33.88 7.84
CA GLY A 33 -10.36 -33.38 9.02
C GLY A 33 -9.28 -32.34 8.71
N GLU A 34 -8.97 -32.08 7.44
CA GLU A 34 -8.15 -30.95 7.04
C GLU A 34 -8.99 -29.67 6.93
N GLN A 35 -8.39 -28.55 7.33
CA GLN A 35 -8.99 -27.23 7.19
C GLN A 35 -8.02 -26.33 6.42
N THR A 36 -8.53 -25.56 5.46
CA THR A 36 -7.72 -24.52 4.81
C THR A 36 -7.42 -23.43 5.83
N VAL A 37 -6.15 -23.33 6.22
CA VAL A 37 -5.67 -22.30 7.16
C VAL A 37 -5.56 -20.93 6.46
N GLU A 38 -5.31 -20.91 5.16
CA GLU A 38 -5.15 -19.68 4.36
C GLU A 38 -5.92 -19.84 3.03
N GLU A 39 -7.08 -19.20 2.92
CA GLU A 39 -7.82 -19.09 1.65
C GLU A 39 -8.04 -17.62 1.33
N THR A 40 -7.56 -17.15 0.17
CA THR A 40 -8.00 -15.86 -0.36
C THR A 40 -9.30 -16.10 -1.13
N ARG A 41 -10.42 -16.19 -0.41
CA ARG A 41 -11.73 -16.31 -1.07
C ARG A 41 -11.99 -15.06 -1.91
N ARG A 42 -12.15 -15.23 -3.22
CA ARG A 42 -12.69 -14.18 -4.09
C ARG A 42 -14.17 -14.06 -3.79
N GLN A 43 -14.57 -13.10 -2.96
CA GLN A 43 -15.99 -12.83 -2.80
C GLN A 43 -16.62 -12.24 -4.06
N SER A 44 -17.82 -12.75 -4.31
CA SER A 44 -19.08 -12.27 -4.95
C SER A 44 -19.08 -10.99 -5.79
N PRO A 45 -20.07 -10.85 -6.70
CA PRO A 45 -20.13 -9.77 -7.68
C PRO A 45 -20.18 -8.43 -6.96
N GLN A 46 -19.03 -7.76 -6.96
CA GLN A 46 -18.96 -6.33 -6.71
C GLN A 46 -20.05 -5.66 -7.54
N ALA A 47 -20.67 -4.59 -7.01
CA ALA A 47 -21.64 -3.78 -7.76
C ALA A 47 -21.14 -3.66 -9.19
N LEU A 48 -21.83 -4.35 -10.10
CA LEU A 48 -21.34 -4.54 -11.46
C LEU A 48 -21.11 -3.14 -11.98
N ASN A 49 -19.86 -2.79 -12.25
CA ASN A 49 -19.56 -1.54 -12.92
C ASN A 49 -20.36 -1.59 -14.23
N THR A 50 -21.43 -0.82 -14.34
CA THR A 50 -22.29 -0.80 -15.53
C THR A 50 -22.03 0.41 -16.40
N GLY A 51 -21.14 1.30 -15.95
CA GLY A 51 -20.74 2.50 -16.66
C GLY A 51 -19.96 2.19 -17.93
N VAL A 52 -19.96 3.18 -18.81
CA VAL A 52 -19.30 3.12 -20.12
C VAL A 52 -18.47 4.39 -20.29
N PHE A 53 -17.20 4.22 -20.60
CA PHE A 53 -16.33 5.30 -21.03
C PHE A 53 -16.30 5.37 -22.57
N ARG A 54 -16.35 6.57 -23.15
CA ARG A 54 -16.35 6.79 -24.59
C ARG A 54 -15.33 7.85 -24.97
N ARG A 55 -14.49 7.55 -25.95
CA ARG A 55 -13.59 8.51 -26.61
C ARG A 55 -13.88 8.51 -28.11
N ILE A 56 -14.16 9.68 -28.66
CA ILE A 56 -14.53 9.85 -30.07
C ILE A 56 -13.53 10.82 -30.71
N THR A 57 -13.00 10.45 -31.87
CA THR A 57 -12.27 11.31 -32.80
C THR A 57 -13.03 11.33 -34.13
N ASP A 58 -12.51 12.07 -35.12
CA ASP A 58 -13.15 12.14 -36.44
C ASP A 58 -13.19 10.77 -37.14
N SER A 59 -12.17 9.92 -36.96
CA SER A 59 -12.05 8.65 -37.66
C SER A 59 -12.38 7.42 -36.80
N THR A 60 -12.29 7.53 -35.48
CA THR A 60 -12.31 6.39 -34.56
C THR A 60 -13.14 6.68 -33.31
N THR A 61 -13.96 5.72 -32.89
CA THR A 61 -14.68 5.73 -31.62
C THR A 61 -14.24 4.52 -30.79
N LEU A 62 -13.75 4.77 -29.59
CA LEU A 62 -13.45 3.74 -28.59
C LEU A 62 -14.50 3.77 -27.49
N VAL A 63 -15.08 2.61 -27.19
CA VAL A 63 -16.05 2.42 -26.10
C VAL A 63 -15.52 1.36 -25.15
N LEU A 64 -15.29 1.72 -23.89
CA LEU A 64 -14.85 0.82 -22.82
C LEU A 64 -16.01 0.61 -21.84
N ARG A 65 -16.33 -0.64 -21.54
CA ARG A 65 -17.42 -1.06 -20.63
C ARG A 65 -16.86 -1.37 -19.26
N ASP A 66 -17.75 -1.74 -18.35
CA ASP A 66 -17.42 -2.18 -16.99
C ASP A 66 -16.70 -1.08 -16.16
N GLN A 67 -17.09 0.18 -16.39
CA GLN A 67 -16.56 1.37 -15.72
C GLN A 67 -17.47 1.87 -14.59
N GLN A 68 -16.91 2.63 -13.66
CA GLN A 68 -17.73 3.32 -12.65
C GLN A 68 -18.65 4.35 -13.34
N PRO A 69 -19.96 4.41 -13.01
CA PRO A 69 -20.85 5.42 -13.55
C PRO A 69 -20.32 6.85 -13.30
N GLY A 70 -20.28 7.67 -14.35
CA GLY A 70 -19.75 9.04 -14.28
C GLY A 70 -18.21 9.15 -14.33
N SER A 71 -17.48 8.04 -14.43
CA SER A 71 -16.02 8.10 -14.53
C SER A 71 -15.56 8.73 -15.85
N ILE A 72 -14.69 9.74 -15.74
CA ILE A 72 -14.06 10.42 -16.88
C ILE A 72 -12.77 9.74 -17.33
N THR A 73 -12.24 8.80 -16.55
CA THR A 73 -11.02 8.04 -16.85
C THR A 73 -11.31 6.57 -16.62
N PRO A 74 -11.00 5.68 -17.57
CA PRO A 74 -11.20 4.26 -17.35
C PRO A 74 -10.29 3.74 -16.24
N VAL A 75 -10.82 2.85 -15.39
CA VAL A 75 -10.12 2.29 -14.23
C VAL A 75 -10.08 0.77 -14.33
N TYR A 76 -8.90 0.17 -14.18
CA TYR A 76 -8.74 -1.28 -14.17
C TYR A 76 -7.93 -1.75 -12.97
N GLY A 77 -8.27 -2.91 -12.44
CA GLY A 77 -7.50 -3.59 -11.41
C GLY A 77 -6.57 -4.66 -11.95
N ARG A 78 -5.90 -5.36 -11.04
CA ARG A 78 -5.05 -6.52 -11.37
C ARG A 78 -5.91 -7.59 -12.05
N ASN A 79 -5.44 -8.06 -13.21
CA ASN A 79 -6.18 -8.99 -14.07
C ASN A 79 -7.57 -8.46 -14.49
N GLY A 80 -7.77 -7.14 -14.46
CA GLY A 80 -9.00 -6.51 -14.94
C GLY A 80 -9.15 -6.72 -16.44
N LEU A 81 -10.34 -7.16 -16.87
CA LEU A 81 -10.62 -7.35 -18.28
C LEU A 81 -10.96 -6.01 -18.92
N VAL A 82 -10.20 -5.62 -19.94
CA VAL A 82 -10.53 -4.49 -20.80
C VAL A 82 -11.61 -4.93 -21.79
N ARG A 83 -12.88 -4.67 -21.46
CA ARG A 83 -14.02 -5.00 -22.33
C ARG A 83 -14.50 -3.76 -23.07
N GLY A 84 -14.70 -3.87 -24.38
CA GLY A 84 -15.09 -2.71 -25.18
C GLY A 84 -15.31 -3.05 -26.65
N HIS A 85 -15.48 -2.01 -27.46
CA HIS A 85 -15.45 -2.11 -28.91
C HIS A 85 -14.88 -0.83 -29.53
N ILE A 86 -14.40 -0.97 -30.76
CA ILE A 86 -13.89 0.12 -31.58
C ILE A 86 -14.76 0.22 -32.82
N SER A 87 -15.15 1.44 -33.17
CA SER A 87 -15.89 1.73 -34.40
C SER A 87 -15.08 2.71 -35.23
N LEU A 88 -14.91 2.40 -36.52
CA LEU A 88 -14.20 3.25 -37.48
C LEU A 88 -15.21 3.94 -38.38
N ARG A 89 -15.00 5.23 -38.71
CA ARG A 89 -15.84 5.96 -39.66
C ARG A 89 -15.76 5.34 -41.06
N SER A 90 -14.58 4.85 -41.47
CA SER A 90 -14.36 4.15 -42.73
C SER A 90 -13.36 3.02 -42.55
N SER A 91 -13.70 1.84 -43.10
CA SER A 91 -12.82 0.68 -43.23
C SER A 91 -12.07 0.65 -44.57
N GLU A 92 -12.28 1.63 -45.44
CA GLU A 92 -11.62 1.68 -46.75
C GLU A 92 -10.10 1.80 -46.56
N GLY A 93 -9.35 0.90 -47.21
CA GLY A 93 -7.89 0.84 -47.12
C GLY A 93 -7.37 0.48 -45.73
N LEU A 94 -8.19 -0.08 -44.84
CA LEU A 94 -7.73 -0.56 -43.54
C LEU A 94 -6.76 -1.74 -43.70
N VAL A 95 -5.59 -1.64 -43.08
CA VAL A 95 -4.55 -2.69 -43.09
C VAL A 95 -4.48 -3.41 -41.75
N GLU A 96 -4.54 -2.65 -40.66
CA GLU A 96 -4.39 -3.19 -39.33
C GLU A 96 -5.04 -2.27 -38.28
N VAL A 97 -5.63 -2.87 -37.26
CA VAL A 97 -6.05 -2.19 -36.03
C VAL A 97 -5.33 -2.83 -34.86
N THR A 98 -4.50 -2.03 -34.17
CA THR A 98 -3.69 -2.47 -33.05
C THR A 98 -4.12 -1.75 -31.78
N LEU A 99 -4.26 -2.48 -30.68
CA LEU A 99 -4.44 -1.93 -29.34
C LEU A 99 -3.11 -2.02 -28.58
N LYS A 100 -2.65 -0.93 -27.99
CA LYS A 100 -1.41 -0.88 -27.22
C LYS A 100 -1.68 -0.44 -25.79
N LEU A 101 -1.08 -1.12 -24.82
CA LEU A 101 -1.01 -0.71 -23.43
C LEU A 101 0.43 -0.31 -23.11
N GLU A 102 0.65 0.96 -22.83
CA GLU A 102 1.96 1.48 -22.46
C GLU A 102 1.89 2.00 -21.02
N GLY A 103 2.87 1.59 -20.21
CA GLY A 103 3.02 2.01 -18.83
C GLY A 103 4.35 2.73 -18.67
N HIS A 104 4.32 3.96 -18.14
CA HIS A 104 5.52 4.78 -17.95
C HIS A 104 5.73 5.05 -16.46
N LEU A 105 6.91 4.73 -15.97
CA LEU A 105 7.38 5.11 -14.65
C LEU A 105 8.43 6.21 -14.80
N ARG A 106 8.05 7.44 -14.47
CA ARG A 106 8.91 8.62 -14.40
C ARG A 106 9.38 8.81 -12.97
N LEU A 107 10.67 9.00 -12.77
CA LEU A 107 11.33 9.15 -11.48
C LEU A 107 12.17 10.41 -11.49
N GLU A 108 12.17 11.17 -10.39
CA GLU A 108 12.85 12.46 -10.28
C GLU A 108 13.67 12.55 -8.99
N THR A 109 14.96 12.89 -9.13
CA THR A 109 15.86 13.27 -8.04
C THR A 109 16.35 14.71 -8.24
N SER A 110 17.26 15.21 -7.39
CA SER A 110 17.65 16.63 -7.40
C SER A 110 18.46 17.08 -8.62
N GLY A 111 18.82 16.18 -9.53
CA GLY A 111 19.56 16.51 -10.75
C GLY A 111 19.28 15.60 -11.94
N ALA A 112 18.40 14.61 -11.81
CA ALA A 112 18.10 13.66 -12.87
C ALA A 112 16.62 13.29 -12.90
N ALA A 113 16.10 13.07 -14.11
CA ALA A 113 14.82 12.44 -14.33
C ALA A 113 15.01 11.25 -15.26
N ILE A 114 14.47 10.08 -14.89
CA ILE A 114 14.47 8.89 -15.73
C ILE A 114 13.03 8.47 -15.98
N THR A 115 12.72 8.11 -17.22
CA THR A 115 11.45 7.47 -17.57
C THR A 115 11.73 6.06 -18.07
N THR A 116 11.07 5.07 -17.47
CA THR A 116 11.19 3.65 -17.85
C THR A 116 9.82 3.11 -18.27
N LEU A 117 9.81 2.17 -19.22
CA LEU A 117 8.60 1.44 -19.57
C LEU A 117 8.38 0.31 -18.56
N VAL A 118 7.25 0.33 -17.88
CA VAL A 118 6.79 -0.75 -16.98
C VAL A 118 5.79 -1.68 -17.65
N ALA A 119 5.21 -1.26 -18.78
CA ALA A 119 4.39 -2.06 -19.67
C ALA A 119 4.55 -1.57 -21.12
N SER A 120 4.53 -2.48 -22.09
CA SER A 120 4.56 -2.15 -23.52
C SER A 120 3.92 -3.30 -24.31
N ASP A 121 2.66 -3.57 -24.03
CA ASP A 121 1.91 -4.65 -24.67
C ASP A 121 1.19 -4.16 -25.92
N SER A 122 1.11 -5.01 -26.94
CA SER A 122 0.48 -4.68 -28.22
C SER A 122 -0.31 -5.87 -28.75
N TYR A 123 -1.56 -5.62 -29.13
CA TYR A 123 -2.52 -6.63 -29.58
C TYR A 123 -3.10 -6.24 -30.93
N SER A 124 -2.96 -7.13 -31.93
CA SER A 124 -3.65 -6.95 -33.20
C SER A 124 -5.12 -7.34 -33.02
N LEU A 125 -6.02 -6.35 -33.02
CA LEU A 125 -7.46 -6.58 -32.90
C LEU A 125 -8.07 -7.00 -34.23
N TRP A 126 -7.48 -6.52 -35.32
CA TRP A 126 -7.82 -6.89 -36.67
C TRP A 126 -6.59 -6.76 -37.55
N SER A 127 -6.31 -7.81 -38.32
CA SER A 127 -5.31 -7.83 -39.37
C SER A 127 -5.86 -8.63 -40.54
N SER A 128 -5.45 -8.29 -41.76
CA SER A 128 -5.78 -9.08 -42.95
C SER A 128 -5.14 -10.47 -42.92
N SER A 129 -4.09 -10.68 -42.12
CA SER A 129 -3.42 -11.96 -41.90
C SER A 129 -3.57 -12.37 -40.43
N SER A 130 -4.54 -13.23 -40.11
CA SER A 130 -4.86 -13.53 -38.71
C SER A 130 -3.80 -14.39 -38.02
N THR A 131 -3.35 -13.96 -36.86
CA THR A 131 -2.74 -14.80 -35.82
C THR A 131 -3.34 -14.41 -34.48
N GLU A 132 -3.80 -15.39 -33.70
CA GLU A 132 -4.34 -15.12 -32.38
C GLU A 132 -3.21 -14.71 -31.40
N PRO A 133 -3.39 -13.64 -30.61
CA PRO A 133 -2.40 -13.21 -29.64
C PRO A 133 -2.49 -14.00 -28.33
N TYR A 134 -1.35 -14.47 -27.83
CA TYR A 134 -1.18 -14.91 -26.44
C TYR A 134 -0.66 -13.75 -25.59
N VAL A 135 -1.16 -13.65 -24.35
CA VAL A 135 -0.78 -12.58 -23.42
C VAL A 135 -0.24 -13.18 -22.14
N ASN A 136 0.97 -12.78 -21.74
CA ASN A 136 1.51 -13.08 -20.43
C ASN A 136 1.91 -11.77 -19.75
N LEU A 137 1.03 -11.23 -18.89
CA LEU A 137 1.28 -9.97 -18.21
C LEU A 137 2.05 -10.19 -16.91
N GLN A 138 3.21 -9.55 -16.80
CA GLN A 138 3.89 -9.40 -15.52
C GLN A 138 3.07 -8.50 -14.58
N PRO A 139 3.22 -8.62 -13.25
CA PRO A 139 2.55 -7.74 -12.30
C PRO A 139 2.95 -6.27 -12.52
N LEU A 140 1.99 -5.45 -12.91
CA LEU A 140 2.20 -4.01 -13.10
C LEU A 140 2.11 -3.26 -11.75
N PRO A 141 2.92 -2.20 -11.53
CA PRO A 141 2.73 -1.28 -10.40
C PRO A 141 1.42 -0.50 -10.54
N PRO A 142 0.83 0.02 -9.44
CA PRO A 142 -0.33 0.89 -9.52
C PRO A 142 -0.01 2.21 -10.25
N SER A 143 -1.03 2.83 -10.84
CA SER A 143 -1.01 4.26 -11.14
C SER A 143 -0.69 5.03 -9.87
N PHE A 144 0.31 5.91 -9.93
CA PHE A 144 0.85 6.58 -8.75
C PHE A 144 1.34 7.96 -9.10
N GLU A 145 1.08 8.94 -8.24
CA GLU A 145 1.55 10.31 -8.42
C GLU A 145 2.13 10.83 -7.10
N HIS A 146 3.38 11.25 -7.15
CA HIS A 146 4.11 11.82 -6.03
C HIS A 146 5.25 12.70 -6.58
N LYS A 147 5.70 13.69 -5.81
CA LYS A 147 6.74 14.65 -6.24
C LYS A 147 8.08 14.04 -6.71
N LEU A 148 8.34 12.76 -6.41
CA LEU A 148 9.56 12.05 -6.82
C LEU A 148 9.28 10.98 -7.88
N ALA A 149 8.03 10.61 -8.12
CA ALA A 149 7.69 9.49 -8.97
C ALA A 149 6.25 9.57 -9.49
N THR A 150 6.09 9.28 -10.78
CA THR A 150 4.80 9.20 -11.45
C THR A 150 4.73 7.91 -12.26
N CYS A 151 3.70 7.11 -12.06
CA CYS A 151 3.41 5.90 -12.82
C CYS A 151 2.08 6.06 -13.55
N THR A 152 2.13 6.12 -14.88
CA THR A 152 0.95 6.35 -15.74
C THR A 152 0.79 5.25 -16.75
N TYR A 153 -0.46 5.03 -17.18
CA TYR A 153 -0.81 4.06 -18.21
C TYR A 153 -1.62 4.72 -19.31
N THR A 154 -1.38 4.32 -20.55
CA THR A 154 -2.13 4.74 -21.72
C THR A 154 -2.58 3.53 -22.51
N LEU A 155 -3.82 3.60 -22.99
CA LEU A 155 -4.40 2.68 -23.95
C LEU A 155 -4.51 3.39 -25.30
N SER A 156 -3.83 2.87 -26.31
CA SER A 156 -3.76 3.47 -27.63
C SER A 156 -4.36 2.56 -28.69
N VAL A 157 -5.27 3.08 -29.50
CA VAL A 157 -5.80 2.42 -30.69
C VAL A 157 -5.09 3.00 -31.91
N VAL A 158 -4.31 2.16 -32.59
CA VAL A 158 -3.56 2.52 -33.80
C VAL A 158 -4.23 1.91 -35.01
N VAL A 159 -4.66 2.75 -35.94
CA VAL A 159 -5.35 2.35 -37.18
C VAL A 159 -4.43 2.63 -38.36
N SER A 160 -3.95 1.57 -39.02
CA SER A 160 -2.98 1.66 -40.12
C SER A 160 -3.66 1.55 -41.49
N ARG A 161 -3.29 2.42 -42.42
CA ARG A 161 -3.74 2.44 -43.84
C ARG A 161 -2.56 2.67 -44.78
N PRO A 162 -2.59 2.23 -46.05
CA PRO A 162 -1.54 2.53 -47.01
C PRO A 162 -1.64 4.00 -47.46
N ARG A 163 -0.51 4.66 -47.70
CA ARG A 163 -0.52 6.03 -48.25
C ARG A 163 -0.84 5.98 -49.75
N ARG A 164 -1.77 6.82 -50.20
CA ARG A 164 -2.23 6.88 -51.61
C ARG A 164 -1.12 7.18 -52.63
N PHE A 165 -0.05 7.86 -52.24
CA PHE A 165 1.02 8.32 -53.15
C PHE A 165 2.38 7.64 -52.92
N LEU A 166 2.52 6.79 -51.89
CA LEU A 166 3.75 6.08 -51.59
C LEU A 166 3.38 4.71 -51.02
N SER A 167 3.22 3.70 -51.89
CA SER A 167 2.72 2.36 -51.54
C SER A 167 3.55 1.65 -50.47
N SER A 168 4.83 2.01 -50.32
CA SER A 168 5.72 1.46 -49.29
C SER A 168 5.55 2.09 -47.90
N PHE A 169 4.79 3.18 -47.77
CA PHE A 169 4.62 3.90 -46.50
C PHE A 169 3.19 3.81 -45.97
N ARG A 170 3.04 3.54 -44.68
CA ARG A 170 1.74 3.49 -43.99
C ARG A 170 1.44 4.86 -43.36
N SER A 171 0.16 5.25 -43.38
CA SER A 171 -0.38 6.32 -42.54
C SER A 171 -1.05 5.66 -41.34
N SER A 172 -0.80 6.17 -40.15
CA SER A 172 -1.44 5.69 -38.92
C SER A 172 -2.19 6.82 -38.22
N ASP A 173 -3.44 6.57 -37.89
CA ASP A 173 -4.20 7.38 -36.95
C ASP A 173 -4.06 6.73 -35.57
N CYS A 174 -3.84 7.53 -34.52
CA CYS A 174 -3.70 7.04 -33.15
C CYS A 174 -4.69 7.75 -32.23
N LEU A 175 -5.56 6.98 -31.58
CA LEU A 175 -6.45 7.45 -30.50
C LEU A 175 -5.85 6.99 -29.17
N VAL A 176 -5.45 7.94 -28.32
CA VAL A 176 -4.83 7.67 -27.01
C VAL A 176 -5.80 7.99 -25.88
N VAL A 177 -5.90 7.10 -24.90
CA VAL A 177 -6.71 7.26 -23.69
C VAL A 177 -5.86 7.00 -22.44
N PRO A 178 -5.79 7.93 -21.48
CA PRO A 178 -5.16 7.66 -20.19
C PRO A 178 -6.00 6.65 -19.41
N VAL A 179 -5.33 5.78 -18.66
CA VAL A 179 -5.95 4.73 -17.85
C VAL A 179 -5.41 4.80 -16.43
N CYS A 180 -6.31 4.68 -15.45
CA CYS A 180 -5.93 4.48 -14.06
C CYS A 180 -5.86 2.98 -13.76
N TYR A 181 -4.71 2.49 -13.36
CA TYR A 181 -4.52 1.11 -12.96
C TYR A 181 -4.41 1.01 -11.43
N HIS A 182 -5.44 0.47 -10.78
CA HIS A 182 -5.53 0.30 -9.33
C HIS A 182 -5.59 -1.18 -8.98
N PRO A 183 -4.44 -1.88 -8.95
CA PRO A 183 -4.39 -3.29 -8.61
C PRO A 183 -4.96 -3.52 -7.22
N ARG A 184 -6.01 -4.34 -7.16
CA ARG A 184 -6.63 -4.70 -5.89
C ARG A 184 -5.70 -5.57 -5.06
N SER A 185 -5.60 -5.24 -3.79
CA SER A 185 -4.90 -6.02 -2.78
C SER A 185 -5.83 -6.21 -1.59
N ARG A 186 -5.67 -7.35 -0.91
CA ARG A 186 -6.44 -7.72 0.29
C ARG A 186 -5.49 -8.21 1.37
N PRO A 187 -5.87 -8.10 2.65
CA PRO A 187 -5.16 -8.80 3.71
C PRO A 187 -5.20 -10.31 3.43
N ARG A 188 -4.16 -11.01 3.87
CA ARG A 188 -4.26 -12.47 4.00
C ARG A 188 -5.31 -12.78 5.06
N THR A 189 -5.97 -13.92 4.91
CA THR A 189 -6.84 -14.48 5.95
C THR A 189 -6.07 -14.42 7.28
N PRO A 190 -6.59 -13.81 8.35
CA PRO A 190 -5.94 -13.89 9.64
C PRO A 190 -5.80 -15.37 10.01
N MET A 191 -4.61 -15.79 10.43
CA MET A 191 -4.38 -17.19 10.85
C MET A 191 -5.17 -17.55 12.11
N LEU A 192 -5.64 -16.54 12.84
CA LEU A 192 -6.44 -16.68 14.04
C LEU A 192 -7.92 -16.43 13.73
N PRO A 193 -8.84 -17.21 14.32
CA PRO A 193 -10.27 -16.98 14.25
C PRO A 193 -10.67 -15.56 14.67
N SER A 194 -11.74 -15.01 14.08
CA SER A 194 -12.22 -13.64 14.31
C SER A 194 -12.72 -13.37 15.73
N ASP A 195 -12.98 -14.43 16.50
CA ASP A 195 -13.47 -14.41 17.89
C ASP A 195 -12.35 -14.23 18.92
N VAL A 196 -11.07 -14.23 18.50
CA VAL A 196 -9.95 -14.02 19.42
C VAL A 196 -9.77 -12.51 19.71
N PRO A 197 -9.82 -12.05 20.98
CA PRO A 197 -9.71 -10.63 21.32
C PRO A 197 -8.37 -10.02 20.90
N PHE A 198 -8.39 -8.77 20.43
CA PHE A 198 -7.22 -7.98 20.03
C PHE A 198 -5.99 -8.16 20.94
N MET A 199 -6.20 -8.05 22.27
CA MET A 199 -5.15 -8.08 23.28
C MET A 199 -4.37 -9.39 23.34
N THR A 200 -4.92 -10.50 22.85
CA THR A 200 -4.19 -11.79 22.84
C THR A 200 -3.18 -11.89 21.70
N THR A 201 -3.28 -10.99 20.70
CA THR A 201 -2.40 -10.99 19.52
C THR A 201 -1.25 -9.99 19.64
N VAL A 202 -1.28 -9.19 20.71
CA VAL A 202 -0.31 -8.15 21.01
C VAL A 202 1.02 -8.78 21.46
N LYS A 203 2.13 -8.37 20.83
CA LYS A 203 3.48 -8.66 21.32
C LYS A 203 4.01 -7.44 22.06
N SER A 204 4.29 -7.57 23.36
CA SER A 204 4.93 -6.52 24.15
C SER A 204 6.45 -6.73 24.22
N SER A 205 7.24 -5.67 24.02
CA SER A 205 8.62 -5.59 24.53
C SER A 205 8.57 -4.98 25.95
N PRO A 206 8.84 -5.77 27.01
CA PRO A 206 8.65 -5.33 28.39
C PRO A 206 9.67 -4.27 28.85
N GLU A 207 10.74 -4.04 28.09
CA GLU A 207 11.84 -3.14 28.44
C GLU A 207 11.63 -1.69 27.96
N GLU A 208 10.57 -1.42 27.21
CA GLU A 208 10.26 -0.08 26.69
C GLU A 208 9.29 0.67 27.62
N TRP A 209 9.61 1.94 27.92
CA TRP A 209 8.79 2.85 28.74
C TRP A 209 7.51 3.34 28.04
N HIS A 210 7.33 2.99 26.78
CA HIS A 210 6.12 3.20 26.01
C HIS A 210 5.80 1.94 25.21
N GLN A 211 4.52 1.58 25.14
CA GLN A 211 4.04 0.43 24.40
C GLN A 211 2.90 0.89 23.49
N LEU A 212 3.15 0.84 22.18
CA LEU A 212 2.12 1.08 21.17
C LEU A 212 1.55 -0.26 20.72
N PHE A 213 0.30 -0.51 21.07
CA PHE A 213 -0.43 -1.70 20.70
C PHE A 213 -1.26 -1.44 19.45
N ILE A 214 -0.98 -2.18 18.39
CA ILE A 214 -1.74 -2.15 17.15
C ILE A 214 -2.16 -3.57 16.74
N PRO A 215 -3.14 -3.73 15.83
CA PRO A 215 -3.58 -5.06 15.42
C PRO A 215 -2.42 -5.85 14.81
N SER A 216 -2.31 -7.11 15.22
CA SER A 216 -1.18 -7.98 14.82
C SER A 216 -1.12 -8.26 13.33
N SER A 217 -2.23 -8.07 12.59
CA SER A 217 -2.27 -8.28 11.14
C SER A 217 -1.28 -7.39 10.40
N GLN A 218 -1.01 -6.18 10.90
CA GLN A 218 -0.19 -5.14 10.26
C GLN A 218 -0.60 -4.84 8.80
N VAL A 219 -1.77 -5.30 8.37
CA VAL A 219 -2.30 -5.14 7.02
C VAL A 219 -3.69 -4.53 7.15
N TYR A 220 -3.85 -3.33 6.61
CA TYR A 220 -5.04 -2.50 6.84
C TYR A 220 -5.61 -2.01 5.52
N PRO A 221 -6.92 -2.15 5.28
CA PRO A 221 -7.55 -1.62 4.09
C PRO A 221 -7.71 -0.10 4.18
N LEU A 222 -7.51 0.59 3.06
CA LEU A 222 -7.62 2.05 2.96
C LEU A 222 -9.01 2.60 3.33
N SER A 223 -10.04 1.75 3.28
CA SER A 223 -11.42 2.10 3.62
C SER A 223 -11.74 2.02 5.11
N GLU A 224 -10.87 1.44 5.94
CA GLU A 224 -11.15 1.20 7.37
C GLU A 224 -10.35 2.13 8.27
N THR A 225 -10.81 2.25 9.52
CA THR A 225 -10.07 2.94 10.59
C THR A 225 -9.18 1.93 11.30
N ILE A 226 -7.93 2.30 11.61
CA ILE A 226 -7.03 1.43 12.37
C ILE A 226 -7.14 1.80 13.86
N PRO A 227 -7.70 0.93 14.71
CA PRO A 227 -7.66 1.14 16.15
C PRO A 227 -6.25 0.91 16.68
N PHE A 228 -5.86 1.66 17.71
CA PHE A 228 -4.63 1.43 18.45
C PHE A 228 -4.82 1.77 19.93
N HIS A 229 -3.99 1.19 20.78
CA HIS A 229 -3.90 1.53 22.20
C HIS A 229 -2.47 1.96 22.50
N LEU A 230 -2.30 3.07 23.21
CA LEU A 230 -1.01 3.60 23.62
C LEU A 230 -0.93 3.54 25.14
N GLN A 231 0.11 2.90 25.63
CA GLN A 231 0.41 2.86 27.06
C GLN A 231 1.79 3.47 27.31
N MET A 232 1.90 4.31 28.32
CA MET A 232 3.17 4.87 28.79
C MET A 232 3.37 4.46 30.25
N ARG A 233 4.58 4.01 30.57
CA ARG A 233 4.97 3.55 31.91
C ARG A 233 6.26 4.25 32.33
N ALA A 234 6.19 5.06 33.38
CA ALA A 234 7.34 5.76 33.92
C ALA A 234 7.04 6.22 35.37
N PRO A 235 8.05 6.69 36.13
CA PRO A 235 7.79 7.35 37.40
C PRO A 235 6.82 8.53 37.24
N SER A 236 6.00 8.81 38.25
CA SER A 236 4.97 9.86 38.23
C SER A 236 5.52 11.23 37.78
N SER A 237 6.75 11.55 38.18
CA SER A 237 7.44 12.79 37.82
C SER A 237 7.72 12.91 36.32
N SER A 238 8.00 11.80 35.64
CA SER A 238 8.21 11.73 34.20
C SER A 238 6.91 11.68 33.41
N LEU A 239 5.82 11.18 34.00
CA LEU A 239 4.50 11.18 33.38
C LEU A 239 3.75 12.50 33.55
N ALA A 240 4.06 13.27 34.60
CA ALA A 240 3.42 14.55 34.90
C ALA A 240 3.24 15.51 33.70
N PRO A 241 4.20 15.63 32.75
CA PRO A 241 4.02 16.45 31.56
C PRO A 241 2.92 15.97 30.63
N PHE A 242 2.50 14.69 30.65
CA PHE A 242 1.48 14.14 29.75
C PHE A 242 0.06 14.26 30.32
N ILE A 243 -0.07 14.41 31.64
CA ILE A 243 -1.36 14.63 32.29
C ILE A 243 -1.81 16.05 31.99
N ASN A 244 -2.86 16.18 31.19
CA ASN A 244 -3.39 17.47 30.80
C ASN A 244 -3.95 18.21 32.03
N LYS A 245 -3.23 19.21 32.56
CA LYS A 245 -3.65 19.99 33.74
C LYS A 245 -4.83 20.92 33.46
N SER A 246 -5.22 21.09 32.20
CA SER A 246 -6.36 21.91 31.79
C SER A 246 -7.27 21.11 30.87
N ALA A 247 -8.50 20.85 31.30
CA ALA A 247 -9.51 20.20 30.47
C ALA A 247 -9.61 20.91 29.09
N PRO A 248 -9.65 20.16 27.98
CA PRO A 248 -9.72 20.76 26.65
C PRO A 248 -11.02 21.57 26.51
N LYS A 249 -10.89 22.89 26.38
CA LYS A 249 -11.95 23.73 25.84
C LYS A 249 -12.04 23.46 24.34
N HIS A 250 -12.97 22.58 23.96
CA HIS A 250 -13.46 22.32 22.59
C HIS A 250 -12.44 21.81 21.53
N GLY A 251 -12.46 20.49 21.28
CA GLY A 251 -12.60 19.96 19.91
C GLY A 251 -11.35 19.67 19.05
N LEU A 252 -10.11 19.88 19.52
CA LEU A 252 -8.92 19.61 18.70
C LEU A 252 -8.36 18.18 18.90
N PRO A 253 -7.90 17.49 17.83
CA PRO A 253 -7.49 16.08 17.84
C PRO A 253 -6.10 15.79 18.44
N VAL A 254 -5.44 16.79 19.05
CA VAL A 254 -4.07 16.68 19.58
C VAL A 254 -4.10 16.78 21.10
N LEU A 255 -3.50 15.80 21.79
CA LEU A 255 -3.17 15.93 23.21
C LEU A 255 -1.87 16.73 23.32
N SER A 256 -2.00 18.05 23.39
CA SER A 256 -0.92 18.93 23.80
C SER A 256 -1.04 19.18 25.30
N SER A 257 -0.02 18.77 26.05
CA SER A 257 0.30 19.48 27.28
C SER A 257 1.11 20.72 26.92
N GLU A 258 1.21 21.70 27.82
CA GLU A 258 2.04 22.90 27.61
C GLU A 258 3.53 22.56 27.34
N GLU A 259 3.95 21.33 27.64
CA GLU A 259 5.34 20.89 27.56
C GLU A 259 5.62 19.88 26.45
N ILE A 260 4.67 19.01 26.07
CA ILE A 260 4.90 17.88 25.15
C ILE A 260 3.68 17.62 24.26
N THR A 261 3.95 17.29 23.00
CA THR A 261 2.96 16.82 22.03
C THR A 261 3.10 15.32 21.82
N ILE A 262 2.02 14.56 22.05
CA ILE A 262 1.92 13.15 21.66
C ILE A 262 1.13 13.05 20.36
N ARG A 263 1.68 12.37 19.37
CA ARG A 263 1.01 12.13 18.08
C ARG A 263 1.16 10.69 17.67
N VAL A 264 0.08 10.12 17.14
CA VAL A 264 0.12 8.89 16.39
C VAL A 264 -0.39 9.21 15.00
N TYR A 265 0.38 8.91 13.95
CA TYR A 265 0.02 9.26 12.58
C TYR A 265 0.50 8.21 11.59
N LEU A 266 -0.06 8.23 10.38
CA LEU A 266 0.35 7.37 9.27
C LEU A 266 1.38 8.09 8.41
N LEU A 267 2.52 7.45 8.17
CA LEU A 267 3.62 7.98 7.40
C LEU A 267 3.85 7.12 6.15
N ARG A 268 3.76 7.74 4.98
CA ARG A 268 4.20 7.18 3.71
C ARG A 268 5.63 7.60 3.42
N GLN A 269 6.48 6.63 3.15
CA GLN A 269 7.85 6.82 2.72
C GLN A 269 8.00 6.38 1.26
N VAL A 270 8.36 7.33 0.41
CA VAL A 270 8.64 7.12 -1.01
C VAL A 270 10.16 7.17 -1.21
N VAL A 271 10.73 6.05 -1.61
CA VAL A 271 12.16 5.88 -1.89
C VAL A 271 12.35 5.66 -3.38
N VAL A 272 13.10 6.55 -4.01
CA VAL A 272 13.46 6.47 -5.42
C VAL A 272 14.97 6.26 -5.52
N LYS A 273 15.39 5.29 -6.34
CA LYS A 273 16.80 5.03 -6.65
C LYS A 273 17.06 5.33 -8.12
N ILE A 274 18.02 6.19 -8.41
CA ILE A 274 18.45 6.53 -9.77
C ILE A 274 19.97 6.39 -9.79
N PHE A 275 20.48 5.39 -10.53
CA PHE A 275 21.91 5.01 -10.48
C PHE A 275 22.37 4.72 -9.04
N GLU A 276 23.38 5.43 -8.54
CA GLU A 276 23.90 5.32 -7.17
C GLU A 276 23.22 6.32 -6.21
N GLU A 277 22.36 7.20 -6.70
CA GLU A 277 21.63 8.16 -5.87
C GLU A 277 20.33 7.55 -5.34
N GLN A 278 20.07 7.78 -4.05
CA GLN A 278 18.80 7.46 -3.41
C GLN A 278 18.18 8.74 -2.84
N LYS A 279 16.92 9.00 -3.20
CA LYS A 279 16.12 10.07 -2.60
C LYS A 279 14.96 9.49 -1.83
N LEU A 280 14.75 10.01 -0.64
CA LEU A 280 13.71 9.60 0.30
C LEU A 280 12.80 10.78 0.57
N SER A 281 11.50 10.54 0.52
CA SER A 281 10.48 11.51 0.88
C SER A 281 9.48 10.88 1.83
N ASN A 282 9.18 11.60 2.90
CA ASN A 282 8.14 11.24 3.85
C ASN A 282 6.92 12.16 3.64
N GLN A 283 5.73 11.58 3.74
CA GLN A 283 4.44 12.27 3.67
C GLN A 283 3.53 11.72 4.76
N ILE A 284 2.91 12.59 5.56
CA ILE A 284 1.86 12.18 6.49
C ILE A 284 0.59 11.96 5.68
N ILE A 285 0.00 10.78 5.80
CA ILE A 285 -1.16 10.33 5.01
C ILE A 285 -2.39 10.02 5.89
N GLY A 286 -2.34 10.42 7.15
CA GLY A 286 -3.41 10.20 8.12
C GLY A 286 -2.97 10.61 9.52
N GLU A 287 -3.90 11.11 10.32
CA GLU A 287 -3.66 11.50 11.72
C GLU A 287 -4.51 10.65 12.65
N GLY A 288 -3.94 10.32 13.80
CA GLY A 288 -4.60 9.54 14.84
C GLY A 288 -5.30 10.45 15.84
N LYS A 289 -6.53 10.10 16.20
CA LYS A 289 -7.22 10.69 17.33
C LYS A 289 -6.89 9.90 18.58
N LEU A 290 -6.38 10.57 19.61
CA LEU A 290 -6.11 10.00 20.93
C LEU A 290 -7.21 10.39 21.91
N THR A 291 -7.69 9.42 22.68
CA THR A 291 -8.65 9.60 23.76
C THR A 291 -8.18 8.86 24.99
N TYR A 292 -8.22 9.48 26.16
CA TYR A 292 -7.90 8.80 27.42
C TYR A 292 -8.84 7.61 27.61
N SER A 293 -8.28 6.45 27.97
CA SER A 293 -9.06 5.28 28.36
C SER A 293 -9.78 5.59 29.68
N SER A 294 -11.11 5.56 29.67
CA SER A 294 -11.99 5.99 30.78
C SER A 294 -11.99 5.03 31.99
N PRO A 295 -12.33 5.49 33.21
CA PRO A 295 -12.54 6.88 33.61
C PRO A 295 -11.27 7.48 34.20
N LEU A 296 -10.92 8.67 33.72
CA LEU A 296 -9.99 9.55 34.44
C LEU A 296 -10.52 9.70 35.89
N PRO A 297 -9.74 9.35 36.92
CA PRO A 297 -10.23 9.44 38.30
C PRO A 297 -10.50 10.91 38.66
N ASP A 298 -11.65 11.17 39.28
CA ASP A 298 -12.07 12.50 39.77
C ASP A 298 -11.08 13.13 40.78
N ASN A 299 -10.13 12.35 41.28
CA ASN A 299 -8.97 12.82 42.03
C ASN A 299 -7.70 12.33 41.34
N HIS A 300 -6.87 13.25 40.83
CA HIS A 300 -5.57 13.00 40.19
C HIS A 300 -4.51 12.23 41.03
N HIS A 301 -4.91 11.62 42.15
CA HIS A 301 -4.08 10.81 43.04
C HIS A 301 -4.27 9.28 42.84
N SER A 302 -4.96 8.85 41.79
CA SER A 302 -5.27 7.43 41.59
C SER A 302 -5.02 6.99 40.14
N TYR A 303 -3.78 7.10 39.67
CA TYR A 303 -3.33 6.22 38.57
C TYR A 303 -3.67 4.78 38.97
N CYS A 304 -4.22 3.98 38.05
CA CYS A 304 -4.77 2.66 38.31
C CYS A 304 -3.92 1.87 39.33
N ASN A 305 -4.41 1.76 40.57
CA ASN A 305 -3.74 1.10 41.70
C ASN A 305 -3.77 -0.43 41.53
N VAL A 306 -3.15 -0.95 40.49
CA VAL A 306 -2.47 -2.23 40.62
C VAL A 306 -1.00 -1.84 40.78
N PRO A 307 -0.47 -1.78 42.02
CA PRO A 307 0.93 -1.50 42.22
C PRO A 307 1.72 -2.59 41.51
N LEU A 308 2.33 -2.25 40.37
CA LEU A 308 3.27 -3.12 39.67
C LEU A 308 4.60 -3.25 40.42
N GLY A 309 4.69 -2.72 41.65
CA GLY A 309 5.92 -2.53 42.39
C GLY A 309 6.65 -1.25 41.97
N GLU A 310 7.45 -0.70 42.89
CA GLU A 310 8.53 0.27 42.60
C GLU A 310 8.19 1.67 42.03
N GLY A 311 6.99 2.22 42.27
CA GLY A 311 6.73 3.66 42.00
C GLY A 311 6.70 4.05 40.52
N ILE A 312 6.36 3.10 39.65
CA ILE A 312 6.06 3.33 38.24
C ILE A 312 4.54 3.49 38.08
N ASP A 313 4.14 4.59 37.45
CA ASP A 313 2.76 4.88 37.09
C ASP A 313 2.50 4.53 35.61
N CYS A 314 1.23 4.54 35.22
CA CYS A 314 0.80 4.22 33.87
C CYS A 314 -0.23 5.23 33.33
N LEU A 315 -0.10 5.59 32.05
CA LEU A 315 -1.07 6.37 31.29
C LEU A 315 -1.50 5.61 30.05
N ASP A 316 -2.80 5.54 29.83
CA ASP A 316 -3.42 4.76 28.76
C ASP A 316 -4.31 5.63 27.87
N TRP A 317 -4.18 5.42 26.56
CA TRP A 317 -5.00 6.06 25.53
C TRP A 317 -5.49 5.05 24.52
N ASP A 318 -6.77 5.15 24.18
CA ASP A 318 -7.34 4.52 23.00
C ASP A 318 -7.33 5.51 21.85
N GLY A 319 -7.09 5.01 20.64
CA GLY A 319 -7.11 5.87 19.48
C GLY A 319 -7.50 5.19 18.18
N GLU A 320 -7.81 6.04 17.21
CA GLU A 320 -8.24 5.67 15.87
C GLU A 320 -7.40 6.43 14.85
N LEU A 321 -6.78 5.73 13.90
CA LEU A 321 -6.09 6.30 12.75
C LEU A 321 -6.99 6.25 11.52
N ARG A 322 -7.10 7.37 10.82
CA ARG A 322 -7.81 7.47 9.54
C ARG A 322 -6.90 8.03 8.45
N TYR A 323 -7.05 7.49 7.25
CA TYR A 323 -6.37 7.97 6.05
C TYR A 323 -6.96 9.28 5.56
N THR A 324 -6.16 10.05 4.84
CA THR A 324 -6.67 11.15 4.02
C THR A 324 -7.30 10.61 2.73
N GLU A 325 -8.34 11.29 2.22
CA GLU A 325 -9.13 10.82 1.06
C GLU A 325 -8.33 10.76 -0.26
N ASP A 326 -7.16 11.41 -0.32
CA ASP A 326 -6.26 11.41 -1.46
C ASP A 326 -5.42 10.13 -1.60
N VAL A 327 -5.44 9.26 -0.58
CA VAL A 327 -4.68 8.00 -0.59
C VAL A 327 -5.45 6.91 -1.33
N THR A 328 -5.13 6.72 -2.60
CA THR A 328 -5.82 5.75 -3.48
C THR A 328 -5.10 4.41 -3.63
N VAL A 329 -3.83 4.34 -3.22
CA VAL A 329 -3.00 3.14 -3.39
C VAL A 329 -2.24 2.79 -2.13
N GLY A 330 -2.05 1.50 -1.90
CA GLY A 330 -1.25 0.98 -0.80
C GLY A 330 0.25 0.97 -1.08
N SER A 331 1.03 0.36 -0.17
CA SER A 331 2.46 0.13 -0.35
C SER A 331 2.75 -0.77 -1.57
N PHE A 332 3.74 -0.41 -2.37
CA PHE A 332 4.22 -1.24 -3.48
C PHE A 332 5.71 -0.98 -3.73
N ALA A 333 6.35 -1.89 -4.47
CA ALA A 333 7.73 -1.71 -4.87
C ALA A 333 7.95 -2.20 -6.31
N THR A 334 8.73 -1.43 -7.05
CA THR A 334 9.37 -1.80 -8.30
C THR A 334 10.87 -1.52 -8.15
N ASN A 335 11.72 -2.18 -8.91
CA ASN A 335 13.07 -1.66 -9.06
C ASN A 335 12.99 -0.56 -10.12
N PRO A 336 13.07 0.75 -9.79
CA PRO A 336 13.78 1.31 -8.62
C PRO A 336 12.95 2.25 -7.70
N LEU A 337 11.64 2.05 -7.57
CA LEU A 337 10.73 2.81 -6.69
C LEU A 337 10.18 1.93 -5.56
N SER A 338 10.25 2.38 -4.31
CA SER A 338 9.57 1.74 -3.17
C SER A 338 8.67 2.73 -2.45
N VAL A 339 7.41 2.35 -2.23
CA VAL A 339 6.43 3.06 -1.41
C VAL A 339 6.14 2.19 -0.19
N ARG A 340 6.39 2.71 1.01
CA ARG A 340 6.23 2.01 2.30
C ARG A 340 5.37 2.84 3.23
N ASP A 341 4.57 2.19 4.05
CA ASP A 341 3.69 2.85 5.00
C ASP A 341 4.04 2.43 6.43
N PHE A 342 3.92 3.37 7.38
CA PHE A 342 4.24 3.18 8.79
C PHE A 342 3.15 3.82 9.67
N ILE A 343 2.88 3.21 10.82
CA ILE A 343 2.27 3.92 11.96
C ILE A 343 3.42 4.52 12.75
N VAL A 344 3.33 5.81 13.07
CA VAL A 344 4.38 6.53 13.78
C VAL A 344 3.84 7.08 15.08
N LEU A 345 4.40 6.64 16.20
CA LEU A 345 4.27 7.33 17.48
C LEU A 345 5.38 8.37 17.57
N SER A 346 5.00 9.61 17.85
CA SER A 346 5.91 10.74 17.98
C SER A 346 5.65 11.46 19.30
N LEU A 347 6.73 11.65 20.06
CA LEU A 347 6.75 12.41 21.30
C LEU A 347 7.69 13.59 21.09
N GLU A 348 7.15 14.80 20.99
CA GLU A 348 7.92 16.01 20.68
C GLU A 348 7.74 17.05 21.81
N PRO A 349 8.81 17.36 22.57
CA PRO A 349 8.78 18.44 23.55
C PRO A 349 8.58 19.80 22.87
N LEU A 350 7.63 20.60 23.36
CA LEU A 350 7.39 21.96 22.87
C LEU A 350 8.53 22.92 23.24
N GLN A 351 9.21 22.67 24.35
CA GLN A 351 10.39 23.40 24.81
C GLN A 351 11.52 22.43 25.14
N PRO A 352 12.29 21.95 24.13
CA PRO A 352 13.32 20.91 24.33
C PRO A 352 14.39 21.25 25.36
N LEU A 353 14.63 22.54 25.63
CA LEU A 353 15.60 23.00 26.61
C LEU A 353 15.08 23.00 28.06
N LYS A 354 13.76 22.93 28.26
CA LYS A 354 13.12 22.92 29.59
C LYS A 354 12.47 21.59 29.94
N CYS A 355 12.16 20.78 28.94
CA CYS A 355 11.61 19.45 29.12
C CYS A 355 12.75 18.45 29.28
N PRO A 356 12.74 17.60 30.34
CA PRO A 356 13.76 16.56 30.51
C PRO A 356 13.63 15.42 29.48
N LEU A 357 12.54 15.39 28.71
CA LEU A 357 12.26 14.34 27.75
C LEU A 357 12.87 14.69 26.39
N LEU A 358 13.47 13.67 25.76
CA LEU A 358 14.00 13.77 24.40
C LEU A 358 12.89 13.54 23.38
N ALA A 359 12.97 14.26 22.26
CA ALA A 359 12.11 13.98 21.12
C ALA A 359 12.36 12.54 20.65
N SER A 360 11.29 11.77 20.47
CA SER A 360 11.39 10.37 20.04
C SER A 360 10.33 10.03 19.01
N LYS A 361 10.68 9.14 18.10
CA LYS A 361 9.80 8.61 17.05
C LYS A 361 9.96 7.10 16.97
N HIS A 362 8.85 6.39 17.07
CA HIS A 362 8.79 4.95 16.88
C HIS A 362 8.02 4.66 15.59
N LEU A 363 8.66 3.99 14.64
CA LEU A 363 8.07 3.65 13.35
C LEU A 363 7.70 2.17 13.33
N HIS A 364 6.41 1.90 13.23
CA HIS A 364 5.88 0.56 13.09
C HIS A 364 5.50 0.29 11.63
N PRO A 365 6.19 -0.61 10.91
CA PRO A 365 5.89 -0.89 9.51
C PRO A 365 4.51 -1.53 9.36
N ILE A 366 3.75 -1.09 8.37
CA ILE A 366 2.44 -1.65 8.03
C ILE A 366 2.33 -1.84 6.52
N ARG A 367 1.29 -2.56 6.10
CA ARG A 367 0.92 -2.68 4.68
C ARG A 367 -0.50 -2.18 4.49
N LEU A 368 -0.64 -1.21 3.61
CA LEU A 368 -1.95 -0.74 3.17
C LEU A 368 -2.46 -1.55 1.99
N VAL A 369 -3.74 -1.90 2.01
CA VAL A 369 -4.42 -2.65 0.94
C VAL A 369 -5.68 -1.94 0.48
N THR A 370 -6.16 -2.21 -0.73
CA THR A 370 -7.28 -1.46 -1.31
C THR A 370 -8.63 -1.92 -0.81
N ASP A 371 -8.77 -3.19 -0.46
CA ASP A 371 -10.06 -3.79 -0.15
C ASP A 371 -10.04 -4.44 1.23
N PRO A 372 -11.16 -4.33 1.98
CA PRO A 372 -11.28 -4.98 3.28
C PRO A 372 -11.32 -6.50 3.16
N TRP A 373 -11.07 -7.14 4.30
CA TRP A 373 -11.40 -8.54 4.47
C TRP A 373 -12.93 -8.70 4.45
N SER A 374 -13.43 -9.82 3.96
CA SER A 374 -14.85 -10.09 3.90
C SER A 374 -15.09 -11.58 4.14
N ASP A 375 -15.97 -11.91 5.10
CA ASP A 375 -16.27 -13.29 5.52
C ASP A 375 -17.48 -13.93 4.82
N HIS A 376 -18.37 -13.14 4.21
CA HIS A 376 -19.48 -13.63 3.37
C HIS A 376 -19.07 -14.69 2.33
N ALA A 377 -19.20 -15.96 2.70
CA ALA A 377 -19.27 -17.03 1.73
C ALA A 377 -20.47 -16.75 0.82
N VAL A 378 -20.22 -16.67 -0.48
CA VAL A 378 -21.30 -16.71 -1.47
C VAL A 378 -21.83 -18.13 -1.42
N THR A 379 -22.98 -18.32 -0.78
CA THR A 379 -23.79 -19.50 -1.03
C THR A 379 -24.29 -19.39 -2.46
N TRP A 380 -23.75 -20.25 -3.35
CA TRP A 380 -24.18 -20.38 -4.73
C TRP A 380 -25.55 -21.06 -4.83
#